data_AF-A0AAJ4DLU0-F1
#
_entry.id   AF-A0AAJ4DLU0-F1
#
_cell.length_a   1.000
_cell.length_b   1.000
_cell.length_c   1.000
_cell.angle_alpha   90.00
_cell.angle_beta   90.00
_cell.angle_gamma   90.00
#
_symmetry.space_group_name_H-M   'P 1'
#
loop_
_entity.id
_entity.type
_entity.pdbx_description
1 polymer ?
#
loop_
_entity_poly.entity_id
_entity_poly.type
_entity_poly.pdbx_seq_one_letter_code
_entity_poly.pdbx_strand_id
1 'polypeptide(L)'
;MKLFKNIIAFAMLAQLAYAQTPFDLGGIKSYYPVVEISTNRVDTKYKNILLDMIKETSKEIGINTENFSSRSLAFLVSYISVDDMLALKLELLLGETMMRLDTKDKVFVISYMSGRIFVPEDEDDLIDNAQSMLENFANQYKEDNL
;
A
#
# COMPACT_ATOMS: atom_id res chain seq x y z
N MET A 1 0.73 -21.81 -37.71
CA MET A 1 1.06 -20.38 -37.49
C MET A 1 0.02 -19.61 -36.67
N LYS A 2 -1.28 -19.65 -36.98
CA LYS A 2 -2.31 -18.92 -36.19
C LYS A 2 -2.38 -19.36 -34.72
N LEU A 3 -2.35 -20.67 -34.46
CA LEU A 3 -2.39 -21.21 -33.09
C LEU A 3 -1.19 -20.74 -32.24
N PHE A 4 0.02 -20.78 -32.82
CA PHE A 4 1.25 -20.33 -32.17
C PHE A 4 1.25 -18.82 -31.88
N LYS A 5 0.74 -18.01 -32.80
CA LYS A 5 0.56 -16.55 -32.58
C LYS A 5 -0.44 -16.26 -31.46
N ASN A 6 -1.52 -17.02 -31.37
CA ASN A 6 -2.52 -16.86 -30.31
C ASN A 6 -1.97 -17.27 -28.94
N ILE A 7 -1.14 -18.32 -28.86
CA ILE A 7 -0.48 -18.74 -27.62
C ILE A 7 0.48 -17.65 -27.12
N ILE A 8 1.28 -17.06 -28.02
CA ILE A 8 2.19 -15.96 -27.66
C ILE A 8 1.42 -14.73 -27.18
N ALA A 9 0.33 -14.36 -27.88
CA ALA A 9 -0.52 -13.25 -27.46
C ALA A 9 -1.14 -13.49 -26.07
N PHE A 10 -1.55 -14.73 -25.77
CA PHE A 10 -2.09 -15.09 -24.47
C PHE A 10 -1.00 -15.07 -23.38
N ALA A 11 0.22 -15.52 -23.69
CA ALA A 11 1.36 -15.46 -22.77
C ALA A 11 1.78 -14.00 -22.46
N MET A 12 1.78 -13.11 -23.46
CA MET A 12 2.05 -11.69 -23.26
C MET A 12 0.96 -10.99 -22.43
N LEU A 13 -0.31 -11.35 -22.63
CA LEU A 13 -1.41 -10.83 -21.81
C LEU A 13 -1.35 -11.34 -20.36
N ALA A 14 -0.91 -12.59 -20.14
CA ALA A 14 -0.72 -13.13 -18.80
C ALA A 14 0.38 -12.39 -18.02
N GLN A 15 1.41 -11.86 -18.69
CA GLN A 15 2.45 -11.05 -18.04
C GLN A 15 1.93 -9.70 -17.54
N LEU A 16 0.88 -9.13 -18.16
CA LEU A 16 0.25 -7.91 -17.67
C LEU A 16 -0.53 -8.12 -16.37
N ALA A 17 -0.98 -9.35 -16.08
CA ALA A 17 -1.70 -9.67 -14.85
C ALA A 17 -0.79 -9.68 -13.60
N TYR A 18 0.53 -9.79 -13.81
CA TYR A 18 1.56 -9.77 -12.76
C TYR A 18 2.47 -8.55 -12.86
N ALA A 19 2.01 -7.46 -13.49
CA ALA A 19 2.79 -6.24 -13.54
C ALA A 19 2.99 -5.71 -12.11
N GLN A 20 4.23 -5.76 -11.63
CA GLN A 20 4.65 -5.12 -10.39
C GLN A 20 4.30 -3.62 -10.46
N THR A 21 4.08 -3.03 -9.29
CA THR A 21 3.85 -1.59 -9.20
C THR A 21 5.07 -0.82 -9.73
N PRO A 22 4.95 0.44 -10.19
CA PRO A 22 6.10 1.23 -10.65
C PRO A 22 7.01 1.68 -9.50
N PHE A 23 6.74 1.22 -8.28
CA PHE A 23 7.47 1.56 -7.07
C PHE A 23 8.62 0.58 -6.83
N ASP A 24 9.67 1.04 -6.17
CA ASP A 24 10.83 0.24 -5.77
C ASP A 24 10.92 0.28 -4.24
N LEU A 25 10.81 -0.89 -3.61
CA LEU A 25 10.92 -1.05 -2.16
C LEU A 25 12.31 -1.49 -1.70
N GLY A 26 13.29 -1.47 -2.60
CA GLY A 26 14.68 -1.84 -2.34
C GLY A 26 15.33 -1.01 -1.24
N GLY A 27 16.03 -1.68 -0.32
CA GLY A 27 16.89 -1.03 0.67
C GLY A 27 16.16 -0.31 1.82
N ILE A 28 14.84 -0.44 1.94
CA ILE A 28 14.06 0.11 3.06
C ILE A 28 14.34 -0.72 4.32
N LYS A 29 14.94 -0.11 5.34
CA LYS A 29 15.26 -0.77 6.62
C LYS A 29 14.34 -0.38 7.78
N SER A 30 13.68 0.77 7.67
CA SER A 30 12.79 1.29 8.70
C SER A 30 11.78 2.30 8.16
N TYR A 31 10.60 2.32 8.76
CA TYR A 31 9.59 3.37 8.58
C TYR A 31 8.78 3.56 9.86
N TYR A 32 8.19 4.73 10.02
CA TYR A 32 7.27 5.03 11.10
C TYR A 32 5.84 4.64 10.68
N PRO A 33 5.16 3.73 11.40
CA PRO A 33 3.81 3.31 11.04
C PRO A 33 2.80 4.41 11.42
N VAL A 34 1.87 4.72 10.52
CA VAL A 34 0.87 5.77 10.70
C VAL A 34 -0.50 5.25 10.27
N VAL A 35 -1.55 5.62 11.01
CA VAL A 35 -2.93 5.39 10.58
C VAL A 35 -3.72 6.66 10.81
N GLU A 36 -4.37 7.12 9.75
CA GLU A 36 -5.24 8.28 9.78
C GLU A 36 -6.64 7.90 9.30
N ILE A 37 -7.64 8.23 10.10
CA ILE A 37 -9.06 7.96 9.82
C ILE A 37 -9.77 9.31 9.74
N SER A 38 -9.96 9.81 8.53
CA SER A 38 -10.55 11.11 8.24
C SER A 38 -12.07 11.03 8.06
N THR A 39 -12.74 10.29 8.95
CA THR A 39 -14.20 10.08 8.91
C THR A 39 -14.71 9.70 10.30
N ASN A 40 -15.93 10.12 10.64
CA ASN A 40 -16.62 9.71 11.87
C ASN A 40 -17.43 8.41 11.71
N ARG A 41 -17.42 7.82 10.51
CA ARG A 41 -18.17 6.58 10.18
C ARG A 41 -17.37 5.30 10.42
N VAL A 42 -16.08 5.41 10.73
CA VAL A 42 -15.23 4.29 11.12
C VAL A 42 -14.87 4.48 12.58
N ASP A 43 -15.06 3.44 13.39
CA ASP A 43 -14.73 3.48 14.81
C ASP A 43 -13.21 3.68 15.00
N THR A 44 -12.85 4.54 15.95
CA THR A 44 -11.46 4.78 16.36
C THR A 44 -10.70 3.52 16.77
N LYS A 45 -11.38 2.44 17.18
CA LYS A 45 -10.79 1.13 17.47
C LYS A 45 -9.95 0.61 16.30
N TYR A 46 -10.43 0.83 15.06
CA TYR A 46 -9.75 0.40 13.84
C TYR A 46 -8.40 1.08 13.64
N LYS A 47 -8.19 2.27 14.21
CA LYS A 47 -6.88 2.94 14.15
C LYS A 47 -5.78 2.10 14.77
N ASN A 48 -6.06 1.51 15.94
CA ASN A 48 -5.08 0.67 16.63
C ASN A 48 -4.91 -0.67 15.93
N ILE A 49 -6.02 -1.28 15.46
CA ILE A 49 -5.97 -2.55 14.72
C ILE A 49 -5.10 -2.42 13.48
N LEU A 50 -5.37 -1.42 12.63
CA LEU A 50 -4.58 -1.18 11.41
C LEU A 50 -3.11 -0.85 11.71
N LEU A 51 -2.85 -0.14 12.81
CA LEU A 51 -1.48 0.19 13.22
C LEU A 51 -0.70 -1.06 13.62
N ASP A 52 -1.35 -1.97 14.34
CA ASP A 52 -0.74 -3.23 14.77
C ASP A 52 -0.54 -4.17 13.57
N MET A 53 -1.49 -4.22 12.62
CA MET A 53 -1.32 -4.93 11.36
C MET A 53 -0.07 -4.46 10.60
N ILE A 54 0.14 -3.13 10.48
CA ILE A 54 1.37 -2.60 9.86
C ILE A 54 2.59 -3.17 10.58
N LYS A 55 2.67 -3.03 11.91
CA LYS A 55 3.85 -3.47 12.70
C LYS A 55 4.09 -4.97 12.58
N GLU A 56 3.03 -5.78 12.61
CA GLU A 56 3.11 -7.24 12.48
C GLU A 56 3.69 -7.61 11.12
N THR A 57 3.13 -7.07 10.03
CA THR A 57 3.68 -7.27 8.68
C THR A 57 5.12 -6.77 8.58
N SER A 58 5.45 -5.59 9.11
CA SER A 58 6.83 -5.06 9.12
C SER A 58 7.81 -6.01 9.81
N LYS A 59 7.41 -6.57 10.94
CA LYS A 59 8.22 -7.51 11.72
C LYS A 59 8.48 -8.79 10.92
N GLU A 60 7.48 -9.31 10.22
CA GLU A 60 7.63 -10.50 9.36
C GLU A 60 8.64 -10.30 8.23
N ILE A 61 8.69 -9.10 7.66
CA ILE A 61 9.62 -8.75 6.57
C ILE A 61 10.92 -8.09 7.06
N GLY A 62 11.15 -8.03 8.38
CA GLY A 62 12.39 -7.55 8.98
C GLY A 62 12.60 -6.03 8.92
N ILE A 63 11.54 -5.24 8.75
CA ILE A 63 11.60 -3.77 8.76
C ILE A 63 11.37 -3.25 10.18
N ASN A 64 12.22 -2.32 10.63
CA ASN A 64 12.11 -1.71 11.95
C ASN A 64 11.06 -0.58 12.00
N THR A 65 10.14 -0.65 12.97
CA THR A 65 9.07 0.32 13.21
C THR A 65 9.11 1.00 14.59
N GLU A 66 10.09 0.67 15.44
CA GLU A 66 10.12 1.14 16.84
C GLU A 66 10.64 2.56 16.99
N ASN A 67 11.54 2.98 16.09
CA ASN A 67 12.17 4.30 16.12
C ASN A 67 11.56 5.25 15.08
N PHE A 68 11.69 6.55 15.35
CA PHE A 68 11.36 7.56 14.35
C PHE A 68 12.21 7.33 13.09
N SER A 69 11.54 7.29 11.93
CA SER A 69 12.16 7.14 10.63
C SER A 69 11.85 8.36 9.77
N SER A 70 12.73 8.68 8.83
CA SER A 70 12.47 9.68 7.79
C SER A 70 11.40 9.24 6.78
N ARG A 71 10.97 7.97 6.88
CA ARG A 71 9.91 7.35 6.10
C ARG A 71 8.70 7.07 6.97
N SER A 72 7.52 7.11 6.38
CA SER A 72 6.28 6.70 7.05
C SER A 72 5.47 5.80 6.14
N LEU A 73 5.07 4.64 6.66
CA LEU A 73 4.08 3.78 6.01
C LEU A 73 2.73 4.08 6.65
N ALA A 74 1.80 4.58 5.85
CA ALA A 74 0.54 5.13 6.33
C ALA A 74 -0.66 4.40 5.72
N PHE A 75 -1.62 4.03 6.56
CA PHE A 75 -2.99 3.83 6.10
C PHE A 75 -3.79 5.12 6.23
N LEU A 76 -4.42 5.55 5.14
CA LEU A 76 -5.39 6.63 5.12
C LEU A 76 -6.79 6.05 4.86
N VAL A 77 -7.71 6.27 5.78
CA VAL A 77 -9.08 5.77 5.72
C VAL A 77 -10.03 6.97 5.63
N SER A 78 -10.84 7.00 4.59
CA SER A 78 -11.83 8.07 4.39
C SER A 78 -13.10 7.52 3.74
N TYR A 79 -14.18 8.29 3.76
CA TYR A 79 -15.34 8.02 2.90
C TYR A 79 -15.34 9.01 1.74
N ILE A 80 -15.71 8.52 0.56
CA ILE A 80 -15.92 9.32 -0.64
C ILE A 80 -17.33 9.08 -1.18
N SER A 81 -17.87 10.07 -1.87
CA SER A 81 -19.09 9.90 -2.65
C SER A 81 -18.72 9.38 -4.04
N VAL A 82 -19.33 8.26 -4.43
CA VAL A 82 -19.26 7.72 -5.78
C VAL A 82 -20.70 7.65 -6.28
N ASP A 83 -21.05 8.57 -7.17
CA ASP A 83 -22.44 8.86 -7.55
C ASP A 83 -23.32 9.07 -6.31
N ASP A 84 -24.36 8.27 -6.14
CA ASP A 84 -25.31 8.33 -5.02
C ASP A 84 -24.92 7.42 -3.84
N MET A 85 -23.74 6.77 -3.89
CA MET A 85 -23.27 5.84 -2.86
C MET A 85 -22.10 6.40 -2.06
N LEU A 86 -22.06 6.08 -0.77
CA LEU A 86 -20.90 6.33 0.09
C LEU A 86 -20.00 5.09 0.08
N ALA A 87 -18.79 5.26 -0.44
CA ALA A 87 -17.77 4.21 -0.46
C ALA A 87 -16.64 4.56 0.52
N LEU A 88 -16.06 3.53 1.13
CA LEU A 88 -14.83 3.64 1.89
C LEU A 88 -13.65 3.68 0.91
N LYS A 89 -12.75 4.63 1.11
CA LYS A 89 -11.47 4.74 0.43
C LYS A 89 -10.35 4.42 1.43
N LEU A 90 -9.58 3.38 1.11
CA LEU A 90 -8.43 2.91 1.88
C LEU A 90 -7.17 3.07 1.04
N GLU A 91 -6.17 3.79 1.56
CA GLU A 91 -4.89 4.02 0.87
C GLU A 91 -3.73 3.58 1.77
N LEU A 92 -2.83 2.76 1.23
CA LEU A 92 -1.54 2.40 1.84
C LEU A 92 -0.44 3.15 1.10
N LEU A 93 0.31 3.99 1.82
CA LEU A 93 1.29 4.90 1.25
C LEU A 93 2.61 4.81 1.99
N LEU A 94 3.73 4.67 1.28
CA LEU A 94 5.06 4.92 1.85
C LEU A 94 5.53 6.29 1.40
N GLY A 95 5.63 7.22 2.35
CA GLY A 95 6.14 8.58 2.11
C GLY A 95 7.52 8.78 2.70
N GLU A 96 8.39 9.51 2.02
CA GLU A 96 9.70 9.90 2.55
C GLU A 96 10.15 11.27 2.06
N THR A 97 11.07 11.89 2.81
CA THR A 97 11.74 13.11 2.34
C THR A 97 13.03 12.76 1.61
N MET A 98 13.11 13.08 0.32
CA MET A 98 14.30 12.88 -0.51
C MET A 98 14.92 14.22 -0.93
N MET A 99 16.20 14.21 -1.28
CA MET A 99 16.87 15.36 -1.88
C MET A 99 16.83 15.26 -3.40
N ARG A 100 16.33 16.30 -4.08
CA ARG A 100 16.44 16.39 -5.54
C ARG A 100 17.90 16.51 -5.97
N LEU A 101 18.29 15.77 -7.01
CA LEU A 101 19.68 15.74 -7.47
C LEU A 101 20.10 17.05 -8.15
N ASP A 102 19.19 17.67 -8.87
CA ASP A 102 19.38 18.89 -9.66
C ASP A 102 19.35 20.16 -8.79
N THR A 103 18.29 20.34 -7.98
CA THR A 103 18.10 21.57 -7.20
C THR A 103 18.65 21.50 -5.77
N LYS A 104 18.97 20.30 -5.27
CA LYS A 104 19.34 20.03 -3.86
C LYS A 104 18.24 20.33 -2.83
N ASP A 105 17.01 20.58 -3.28
CA ASP A 105 15.88 20.79 -2.39
C ASP A 105 15.41 19.48 -1.76
N LYS A 106 14.96 19.57 -0.51
CA LYS A 106 14.23 18.48 0.16
C LYS A 106 12.79 18.47 -0.34
N VAL A 107 12.35 17.34 -0.86
CA VAL A 107 10.97 17.14 -1.32
C VAL A 107 10.38 15.88 -0.72
N PHE A 108 9.08 15.93 -0.47
CA PHE A 108 8.32 14.75 -0.10
C PHE A 108 8.03 13.91 -1.35
N VAL A 109 8.29 12.61 -1.26
CA VAL A 109 8.11 11.64 -2.33
C VAL A 109 7.26 10.49 -1.81
N ILE A 110 6.38 9.98 -2.68
CA ILE A 110 5.63 8.75 -2.43
C ILE A 110 6.41 7.62 -3.11
N SER A 111 7.02 6.77 -2.29
CA SER A 111 7.84 5.63 -2.72
C SER A 111 7.03 4.34 -2.81
N TYR A 112 5.77 4.34 -2.35
CA TYR A 112 4.79 3.27 -2.59
C TYR A 112 3.37 3.81 -2.45
N MET A 113 2.46 3.33 -3.28
CA MET A 113 1.04 3.63 -3.17
C MET A 113 0.19 2.43 -3.62
N SER A 114 -0.79 2.09 -2.80
CA SER A 114 -1.88 1.19 -3.13
C SER A 114 -3.17 1.78 -2.61
N GLY A 115 -4.24 1.75 -3.40
CA GLY A 115 -5.53 2.34 -3.03
C GLY A 115 -6.67 1.45 -3.43
N ARG A 116 -7.69 1.36 -2.57
CA ARG A 116 -8.94 0.64 -2.81
C ARG A 116 -10.14 1.51 -2.46
N ILE A 117 -11.19 1.38 -3.25
CA ILE A 117 -12.49 2.01 -3.03
C ILE A 117 -13.52 0.88 -3.04
N PHE A 118 -14.30 0.76 -1.97
CA PHE A 118 -15.31 -0.28 -1.83
C PHE A 118 -16.47 0.19 -0.95
N VAL A 119 -17.64 -0.40 -1.14
CA VAL A 119 -18.77 -0.20 -0.23
C VAL A 119 -18.68 -1.33 0.81
N PRO A 120 -18.50 -1.02 2.11
CA PRO A 120 -18.42 -2.06 3.13
C PRO A 120 -19.78 -2.74 3.29
N GLU A 121 -19.79 -4.07 3.18
CA GLU A 121 -20.91 -4.96 3.49
C GLU A 121 -20.92 -5.30 5.00
N ASP A 122 -19.74 -5.38 5.63
CA ASP A 122 -19.58 -5.59 7.07
C ASP A 122 -18.40 -4.82 7.70
N GLU A 123 -18.22 -5.03 9.02
CA GLU A 123 -17.17 -4.40 9.83
C GLU A 123 -15.77 -4.97 9.54
N ASP A 124 -15.67 -6.15 8.96
CA ASP A 124 -14.42 -6.89 8.72
C ASP A 124 -13.83 -6.54 7.34
N ASP A 125 -14.65 -6.08 6.38
CA ASP A 125 -14.19 -5.66 5.05
C ASP A 125 -13.03 -4.66 5.06
N LEU A 126 -13.00 -3.74 6.04
CA LEU A 126 -11.88 -2.80 6.20
C LEU A 126 -10.59 -3.54 6.54
N ILE A 127 -10.66 -4.53 7.42
CA ILE A 127 -9.53 -5.33 7.87
C ILE A 127 -9.06 -6.23 6.74
N ASP A 128 -9.97 -6.92 6.06
CA ASP A 128 -9.65 -7.83 4.96
C ASP A 128 -8.95 -7.09 3.81
N ASN A 129 -9.45 -5.89 3.45
CA ASN A 129 -8.82 -5.07 2.44
C ASN A 129 -7.45 -4.55 2.90
N ALA A 130 -7.31 -4.12 4.15
CA ALA A 130 -6.03 -3.69 4.70
C ALA A 130 -4.99 -4.82 4.72
N GLN A 131 -5.40 -6.02 5.13
CA GLN A 131 -4.56 -7.21 5.14
C GLN A 131 -4.07 -7.53 3.73
N SER A 132 -4.98 -7.60 2.75
CA SER A 132 -4.61 -7.85 1.35
C SER A 132 -3.63 -6.80 0.80
N MET A 133 -3.78 -5.53 1.19
CA MET A 133 -2.87 -4.47 0.78
C MET A 133 -1.48 -4.59 1.41
N LEU A 134 -1.40 -4.99 2.69
CA LEU A 134 -0.14 -5.25 3.39
C LEU A 134 0.57 -6.50 2.87
N GLU A 135 -0.17 -7.57 2.55
CA GLU A 135 0.36 -8.78 1.93
C GLU A 135 1.02 -8.45 0.57
N ASN A 136 0.35 -7.65 -0.27
CA ASN A 136 0.93 -7.20 -1.53
C ASN A 136 2.18 -6.35 -1.34
N PHE A 137 2.17 -5.43 -0.37
CA PHE A 137 3.35 -4.64 -0.01
C PHE A 137 4.52 -5.53 0.44
N ALA A 138 4.24 -6.51 1.32
CA ALA A 138 5.23 -7.44 1.84
C ALA A 138 5.81 -8.35 0.74
N ASN A 139 4.98 -8.82 -0.18
CA ASN A 139 5.41 -9.63 -1.32
C ASN A 139 6.33 -8.83 -2.24
N GLN A 140 5.93 -7.62 -2.61
CA GLN A 140 6.77 -6.73 -3.41
C GLN A 140 8.10 -6.42 -2.69
N TYR A 141 8.06 -6.09 -1.40
CA TYR A 141 9.29 -5.82 -0.64
C TYR A 141 10.24 -7.02 -0.65
N LYS A 142 9.71 -8.24 -0.49
CA LYS A 142 10.53 -9.46 -0.58
C LYS A 142 11.14 -9.57 -1.97
N GLU A 143 10.35 -9.44 -3.04
CA GLU A 143 10.81 -9.53 -4.42
C GLU A 143 11.91 -8.51 -4.75
N ASP A 144 11.75 -7.25 -4.32
CA ASP A 144 12.70 -6.16 -4.57
C ASP A 144 14.02 -6.30 -3.76
N ASN A 145 14.04 -7.16 -2.73
CA ASN A 145 15.18 -7.37 -1.84
C ASN A 145 15.70 -8.83 -1.83
N LEU A 146 15.32 -9.64 -2.83
CA LEU A 146 15.85 -11.01 -3.08
C LEU A 146 17.32 -11.01 -3.56
#